data_AF-A0A2V9V2Y1-F1
#
_entry.id   AF-A0A2V9V2Y1-F1
#
_cell.length_a   1.000
_cell.length_b   1.000
_cell.length_c   1.000
_cell.angle_alpha   90.00
_cell.angle_beta   90.00
_cell.angle_gamma   90.00
#
_symmetry.space_group_name_H-M   'P 1'
#
loop_
_entity.id
_entity.type
_entity.pdbx_description
1 polymer ?
#
loop_
_entity_poly.entity_id
_entity_poly.type
_entity_poly.pdbx_seq_one_letter_code
_entity_poly.pdbx_strand_id
1 'polypeptide(L)' 'MIADFTNLVLGLLVALFHRPIANFILDREHALDSFFRRHGVHFPEPPSQATAHNIYFCLGLFISLFSIAHIWLSL' A
#
# COMPACT_ATOMS: atom_id res chain seq x y z
N MET A 1 -3.77 8.43 21.98
CA MET A 1 -5.09 8.93 21.51
C MET A 1 -5.02 9.72 20.21
N ILE A 2 -4.44 10.93 20.15
CA ILE A 2 -4.43 11.73 18.90
C ILE A 2 -3.67 11.02 17.78
N ALA A 3 -2.49 10.46 18.08
CA ALA A 3 -1.69 9.71 17.11
C ALA A 3 -2.43 8.47 16.56
N ASP A 4 -3.16 7.75 17.43
CA ASP A 4 -3.95 6.58 17.03
C ASP A 4 -5.12 6.95 16.14
N PHE A 5 -5.78 8.07 16.42
CA PHE A 5 -6.85 8.59 15.58
C PHE A 5 -6.32 9.03 14.21
N THR A 6 -5.15 9.69 14.17
CA THR A 6 -4.47 10.03 12.91
C THR A 6 -4.09 8.77 12.13
N ASN A 7 -3.57 7.74 12.79
CA ASN A 7 -3.23 6.46 12.14
C ASN A 7 -4.48 5.73 11.61
N LEU A 8 -5.59 5.79 12.33
CA LEU A 8 -6.87 5.26 11.87
C LEU A 8 -7.34 5.98 10.60
N VAL A 9 -7.33 7.31 10.60
CA VAL A 9 -7.68 8.11 9.42
C VAL A 9 -6.73 7.81 8.25
N LEU A 10 -5.43 7.70 8.52
CA LEU A 10 -4.44 7.33 7.52
C LEU A 10 -4.71 5.94 6.93
N GLY A 11 -4.99 4.93 7.76
CA GLY A 11 -5.33 3.59 7.33
C GLY A 11 -6.58 3.57 6.44
N LEU A 12 -7.61 4.33 6.81
CA LEU A 12 -8.84 4.48 6.03
C LEU A 12 -8.58 5.15 4.68
N LEU A 13 -7.76 6.21 4.66
CA LEU A 13 -7.36 6.87 3.42
C LEU A 13 -6.58 5.92 2.52
N VAL A 14 -5.63 5.16 3.05
CA VAL A 14 -4.88 4.16 2.27
C VAL A 14 -5.83 3.09 1.72
N ALA A 15 -6.80 2.62 2.50
CA ALA A 15 -7.80 1.66 2.04
C ALA A 15 -8.75 2.23 0.99
N LEU A 16 -9.18 3.50 1.11
CA LEU A 16 -10.03 4.19 0.13
C LEU A 16 -9.28 4.43 -1.19
N PHE A 17 -8.04 4.88 -1.08
CA PHE A 17 -7.19 5.24 -2.22
C PHE A 17 -6.25 4.09 -2.64
N HIS A 18 -6.53 2.84 -2.26
CA HIS A 18 -5.66 1.70 -2.56
C HIS A 18 -5.43 1.53 -4.06
N ARG A 19 -6.45 1.77 -4.90
CA ARG A 19 -6.34 1.65 -6.36
C ARG A 19 -5.39 2.67 -6.99
N PRO A 20 -5.57 4.00 -6.80
CA PRO A 20 -4.65 4.97 -7.35
C PRO A 20 -3.23 4.83 -6.79
N ILE A 21 -3.08 4.45 -5.51
CA ILE A 21 -1.76 4.19 -4.90
C ILE A 21 -1.09 2.99 -5.59
N ALA A 22 -1.81 1.89 -5.76
CA ALA A 22 -1.30 0.68 -6.42
C ALA A 22 -0.88 0.96 -7.86
N ASN A 23 -1.72 1.65 -8.62
CA ASN A 23 -1.43 2.00 -10.02
C ASN A 23 -0.20 2.90 -10.11
N PHE A 24 -0.12 3.95 -9.28
CA PHE A 24 1.02 4.85 -9.28
C PHE A 24 2.33 4.10 -8.99
N ILE A 25 2.33 3.19 -8.03
CA ILE A 25 3.54 2.44 -7.67
C ILE A 25 3.91 1.43 -8.75
N LEU A 26 2.95 0.70 -9.30
CA LEU A 26 3.18 -0.21 -10.42
C LEU A 26 3.72 0.52 -11.65
N ASP A 27 3.20 1.70 -11.99
CA ASP A 27 3.68 2.50 -13.12
C ASP A 27 5.16 2.88 -12.92
N ARG A 28 5.56 3.18 -11.68
CA ARG A 28 6.97 3.46 -11.33
C ARG A 28 7.83 2.21 -11.36
N GLU A 29 7.34 1.08 -10.85
CA GLU A 29 8.05 -0.20 -10.92
C GLU A 29 8.27 -0.65 -12.36
N HIS A 30 7.26 -0.53 -13.22
CA HIS A 30 7.39 -0.83 -14.65
C HIS A 30 8.38 0.11 -15.35
N ALA A 31 8.36 1.41 -15.04
CA ALA A 31 9.35 2.34 -15.59
C ALA A 31 10.77 1.97 -15.15
N LEU A 32 10.95 1.58 -13.88
CA LEU A 32 12.22 1.16 -13.31
C LEU A 32 12.72 -0.16 -13.92
N ASP A 33 11.84 -1.16 -14.05
CA ASP A 33 12.15 -2.44 -14.69
C ASP A 33 12.57 -2.23 -16.15
N SER A 34 11.85 -1.38 -16.89
CA SER A 34 12.20 -1.04 -18.26
C SER A 34 13.59 -0.38 -18.38
N PHE A 35 13.98 0.42 -17.39
CA PHE A 35 15.30 1.02 -17.32
C PHE A 35 16.38 -0.02 -17.03
N PHE A 36 16.18 -0.90 -16.05
CA PHE A 36 17.15 -1.93 -15.67
C PHE A 36 17.33 -3.02 -16.73
N ARG A 37 16.24 -3.43 -17.40
CA ARG A 37 16.29 -4.36 -18.53
C ARG A 37 17.15 -3.83 -19.67
N ARG A 38 17.08 -2.53 -19.97
CA ARG A 38 17.97 -1.87 -20.97
C ARG A 38 19.44 -1.91 -20.55
N HIS A 39 19.72 -2.00 -19.25
CA HIS A 39 21.06 -2.12 -18.69
C HIS A 39 21.47 -3.57 -18.40
N GLY A 40 20.71 -4.56 -18.92
CA GLY A 40 21.05 -5.98 -18.84
C GLY A 40 20.71 -6.66 -17.51
N VAL A 41 20.06 -5.96 -16.57
CA VAL A 41 19.63 -6.53 -15.29
C VAL A 41 18.19 -7.03 -15.43
N HIS A 42 17.98 -8.34 -15.26
CA HIS A 42 16.64 -8.94 -15.23
C HIS A 42 16.09 -8.94 -13.81
N PHE A 43 15.03 -8.17 -13.59
CA PHE A 43 14.22 -8.26 -12.37
C PHE A 43 13.15 -9.37 -12.52
N PRO A 44 12.68 -9.94 -11.39
CA PRO A 44 11.54 -10.86 -11.39
C PRO A 44 10.29 -10.17 -11.96
N GLU A 45 9.36 -10.98 -12.48
CA GLU A 45 8.13 -10.45 -13.06
C GLU A 45 7.37 -9.59 -12.04
N PRO A 46 6.92 -8.38 -12.45
CA PRO A 46 6.19 -7.50 -11.56
C PRO A 46 4.87 -8.17 -11.12
N PRO A 47 4.41 -7.89 -9.89
CA PRO A 47 3.16 -8.45 -9.41
C PRO A 47 1.99 -8.02 -10.29
N SER A 48 0.98 -8.88 -10.42
CA SER A 48 -0.23 -8.54 -11.18
C SER A 48 -0.90 -7.29 -10.61
N GLN A 49 -1.58 -6.51 -11.46
CA GLN A 49 -2.34 -5.35 -11.01
C GLN A 49 -3.29 -5.72 -9.86
N ALA A 50 -4.06 -6.80 -10.00
CA ALA A 50 -4.96 -7.28 -8.96
C ALA A 50 -4.24 -7.57 -7.63
N THR A 51 -3.04 -8.15 -7.69
CA THR A 51 -2.22 -8.42 -6.50
C THR A 51 -1.80 -7.11 -5.83
N ALA A 52 -1.29 -6.13 -6.57
CA ALA A 52 -0.88 -4.85 -5.99
C ALA A 52 -2.05 -4.11 -5.33
N HIS A 53 -3.19 -4.05 -6.01
CA HIS A 53 -4.41 -3.44 -5.47
C HIS A 53 -4.82 -4.08 -4.13
N ASN A 54 -4.81 -5.41 -4.07
CA ASN A 54 -5.15 -6.15 -2.86
C ASN A 54 -4.14 -5.90 -1.73
N ILE A 55 -2.85 -5.81 -2.03
CA ILE A 55 -1.81 -5.52 -1.02
C ILE A 55 -2.07 -4.16 -0.37
N TYR A 56 -2.27 -3.10 -1.17
CA TYR A 56 -2.52 -1.77 -0.62
C TYR A 56 -3.85 -1.68 0.15
N PHE A 57 -4.88 -2.40 -0.32
CA PHE A 57 -6.15 -2.49 0.39
C PHE A 57 -5.99 -3.19 1.75
N CYS A 58 -5.33 -4.35 1.77
CA CYS A 58 -5.04 -5.09 3.00
C CYS A 58 -4.17 -4.28 3.96
N LEU A 59 -3.20 -3.54 3.45
CA LEU A 59 -2.33 -2.68 4.26
C LEU A 59 -3.12 -1.55 4.93
N GLY A 60 -4.00 -0.86 4.19
CA GLY A 60 -4.88 0.17 4.75
C GLY A 60 -5.86 -0.39 5.80
N LEU A 61 -6.45 -1.56 5.51
CA LEU A 61 -7.32 -2.26 6.47
C LEU A 61 -6.56 -2.67 7.74
N PHE A 62 -5.36 -3.21 7.61
CA PHE A 62 -4.53 -3.61 8.74
C PHE A 62 -4.21 -2.42 9.64
N ILE A 63 -3.77 -1.29 9.08
CA ILE A 63 -3.48 -0.07 9.84
C ILE A 63 -4.73 0.42 10.57
N SER A 64 -5.88 0.39 9.90
CA SER A 64 -7.17 0.82 10.47
C SER A 64 -7.58 -0.07 11.64
N LEU A 65 -7.57 -1.39 11.44
CA LEU A 65 -7.96 -2.37 12.47
C LEU A 65 -7.02 -2.32 13.67
N PHE A 66 -5.71 -2.23 13.42
CA PHE A 66 -4.71 -2.12 14.49
C PHE A 66 -4.93 -0.84 15.30
N SER A 67 -5.18 0.29 14.64
CA SER A 67 -5.43 1.57 15.32
C SER A 67 -6.72 1.53 16.15
N ILE A 68 -7.80 0.94 15.63
CA ILE A 68 -9.06 0.76 16.40
C ILE A 68 -8.82 -0.14 17.62
N ALA A 69 -8.15 -1.27 17.44
CA ALA A 69 -7.84 -2.20 18.54
C ALA A 69 -7.00 -1.51 19.61
N HIS A 70 -6.02 -0.70 19.22
CA HIS A 70 -5.19 0.05 20.15
C HIS A 70 -5.99 1.12 20.90
N ILE A 71 -6.85 1.88 20.22
CA ILE A 71 -7.76 2.85 20.87
C ILE A 71 -8.63 2.15 21.90
N TRP A 72 -9.24 1.01 21.53
CA TRP A 72 -10.14 0.24 22.40
C TRP A 72 -9.44 -0.33 23.63
N LEU A 73 -8.20 -0.84 23.49
CA LEU A 73 -7.42 -1.37 24.61
C LEU A 73 -6.82 -0.27 25.51
N SER A 74 -6.68 0.95 24.98
CA SER A 74 -6.18 2.11 25.73
C SER A 74 -7.27 2.88 26.49
N LEU A 75 -8.54 2.49 26.30
CA LEU A 75 -9.72 3.09 26.91
C LEU A 75 -10.09 2.38 28.22
#